data_AF-A0A972Y525-F1
#
_entry.id   AF-A0A972Y525-F1
#
_cell.length_a   1.000
_cell.length_b   1.000
_cell.length_c   1.000
_cell.angle_alpha   90.00
_cell.angle_beta   90.00
_cell.angle_gamma   90.00
#
_symmetry.space_group_name_H-M   'P 1'
#
loop_
_entity.id
_entity.type
_entity.pdbx_description
1 polymer ?
#
loop_
_entity_poly.entity_id
_entity_poly.type
_entity_poly.pdbx_seq_one_letter_code
_entity_poly.pdbx_strand_id
1 'polypeptide(L)'
;PGCIAYDFGDAVRTMCTRTKEDFQKLQYVRIKLSFFEAFTRGFSLHLKSKITDAEINSLFDGVKLMPFIMGLRFFTDFMNGNQYYKITFPKQNLVRARNQFKLYTSILDNQLDIQEIIKCSFKR
;
A
#
# COMPACT_ATOMS: atom_id res chain seq x y z
N PRO A 1 -20.72 1.17 4.87
CA PRO A 1 -19.51 1.87 5.37
C PRO A 1 -18.26 1.09 4.95
N GLY A 2 -17.27 1.76 4.33
CA GLY A 2 -15.99 1.14 3.96
C GLY A 2 -15.15 0.77 5.19
N CYS A 3 -14.21 -0.18 5.05
CA CYS A 3 -13.28 -0.53 6.11
C CYS A 3 -12.09 0.45 6.09
N ILE A 4 -11.81 1.12 7.21
CA ILE A 4 -10.73 2.11 7.35
C ILE A 4 -9.35 1.55 6.95
N ALA A 5 -9.12 0.26 7.16
CA ALA A 5 -7.89 -0.42 6.76
C ALA A 5 -7.66 -0.35 5.25
N TYR A 6 -8.72 -0.42 4.43
CA TYR A 6 -8.60 -0.39 2.98
C TYR A 6 -8.22 1.01 2.50
N ASP A 7 -8.87 2.06 3.03
CA ASP A 7 -8.55 3.44 2.69
C ASP A 7 -7.12 3.80 3.14
N PHE A 8 -6.75 3.42 4.36
CA PHE A 8 -5.39 3.61 4.88
C PHE A 8 -4.34 2.85 4.05
N GLY A 9 -4.61 1.58 3.73
CA GLY A 9 -3.72 0.75 2.93
C GLY A 9 -3.51 1.29 1.51
N ASP A 10 -4.56 1.78 0.85
CA ASP A 10 -4.46 2.32 -0.51
C ASP A 10 -3.73 3.66 -0.56
N ALA A 11 -3.95 4.49 0.46
CA ALA A 11 -3.19 5.71 0.69
C ALA A 11 -1.69 5.41 0.87
N VAL A 12 -1.34 4.42 1.70
CA VAL A 12 0.05 4.00 1.92
C VAL A 12 0.68 3.45 0.65
N ARG A 13 -0.02 2.58 -0.08
CA ARG A 13 0.42 2.02 -1.36
C ARG A 13 0.81 3.11 -2.36
N THR A 14 0.06 4.21 -2.38
CA THR A 14 0.23 5.31 -3.34
C THR A 14 1.27 6.33 -2.89
N MET A 15 1.29 6.70 -1.61
CA MET A 15 2.08 7.84 -1.12
C MET A 15 3.40 7.45 -0.45
N CYS A 16 3.52 6.22 0.06
CA CYS A 16 4.68 5.80 0.85
C CYS A 16 5.78 5.12 0.00
N THR A 17 5.87 5.48 -1.28
CA THR A 17 6.90 5.03 -2.23
C THR A 17 7.47 6.21 -3.02
N ARG A 18 8.71 6.10 -3.51
CA ARG A 18 9.33 7.12 -4.39
C ARG A 18 9.11 6.85 -5.88
N THR A 19 8.65 5.65 -6.21
CA THR A 19 8.49 5.20 -7.59
C THR A 19 7.05 5.32 -8.01
N LYS A 20 6.80 5.66 -9.28
CA LYS A 20 5.47 5.55 -9.87
C LYS A 20 5.00 4.09 -9.91
N GLU A 21 3.70 3.89 -10.01
CA GLU A 21 3.06 2.56 -10.06
C GLU A 21 3.49 1.73 -11.27
N ASP A 22 3.89 2.38 -12.37
CA ASP A 22 4.40 1.73 -13.60
C ASP A 22 5.92 1.82 -13.74
N PHE A 23 6.65 2.09 -12.64
CA PHE A 23 8.10 2.15 -12.67
C PHE A 23 8.72 0.77 -12.90
N GLN A 24 9.57 0.65 -13.91
CA GLN A 24 10.07 -0.63 -14.41
C GLN A 24 11.24 -1.21 -13.60
N LYS A 25 12.08 -0.38 -12.97
CA LYS A 25 13.27 -0.83 -12.24
C LYS A 25 12.89 -1.26 -10.81
N LEU A 26 12.49 -2.52 -10.68
CA LEU A 26 11.91 -3.09 -9.45
C LEU A 26 12.82 -2.99 -8.21
N GLN A 27 14.14 -2.97 -8.36
CA GLN A 27 15.07 -2.85 -7.22
C GLN A 27 14.90 -1.55 -6.41
N TYR A 28 14.26 -0.52 -6.97
CA TYR A 28 13.99 0.74 -6.28
C TYR A 28 12.59 0.82 -5.69
N VAL A 29 11.70 -0.12 -6.02
CA VAL A 29 10.33 -0.17 -5.52
C VAL A 29 10.38 -0.75 -4.11
N ARG A 30 10.12 0.11 -3.13
CA ARG A 30 10.08 -0.24 -1.71
C ARG A 30 9.26 0.78 -0.93
N ILE A 31 8.67 0.32 0.17
CA ILE A 31 8.06 1.25 1.12
C ILE A 31 9.15 2.14 1.73
N LYS A 32 8.81 3.41 1.94
CA LYS A 32 9.65 4.37 2.66
C LYS A 32 9.11 4.54 4.06
N LEU A 33 9.77 3.92 5.04
CA LEU A 33 9.35 3.99 6.45
C LEU A 33 9.22 5.43 6.96
N SER A 34 10.10 6.34 6.54
CA SER A 34 9.99 7.76 6.92
C SER A 34 8.73 8.44 6.34
N PHE A 35 8.28 8.05 5.14
CA PHE A 35 7.04 8.57 4.56
C PHE A 35 5.83 7.94 5.24
N PHE A 36 5.92 6.64 5.51
CA PHE A 36 4.90 5.89 6.25
C PHE A 36 4.69 6.46 7.66
N GLU A 37 5.76 6.75 8.40
CA GLU A 37 5.69 7.37 9.73
C GLU A 37 5.02 8.75 9.68
N ALA A 38 5.46 9.61 8.74
CA ALA A 38 4.87 10.94 8.58
C ALA A 38 3.38 10.88 8.23
N PHE A 39 3.00 9.99 7.30
CA PHE A 39 1.60 9.79 6.92
C PHE A 39 0.77 9.25 8.09
N THR A 40 1.27 8.22 8.78
CA THR A 40 0.55 7.57 9.89
C THR A 40 0.35 8.54 11.06
N ARG A 41 1.35 9.38 11.37
CA ARG A 41 1.22 10.45 12.36
C ARG A 41 0.13 11.46 11.97
N GLY A 42 0.12 11.92 10.72
CA GLY A 42 -0.91 12.85 10.24
C GLY A 42 -2.32 12.24 10.26
N PHE A 43 -2.42 10.97 9.89
CA PHE A 43 -3.67 10.20 9.89
C PHE A 43 -4.20 9.98 11.32
N SER A 44 -3.30 9.67 12.29
CA SER A 44 -3.71 9.41 13.67
C SER A 44 -4.22 10.66 14.39
N LEU A 45 -3.71 11.87 14.10
CA LEU A 45 -4.12 13.12 14.75
C LEU A 45 -5.64 13.36 14.73
N HIS A 46 -6.32 12.96 13.65
CA HIS A 46 -7.76 13.19 13.48
C HIS A 46 -8.65 12.03 13.96
N LEU A 47 -8.05 10.86 14.20
CA LEU A 47 -8.77 9.60 14.40
C LEU A 47 -8.48 8.95 15.75
N LYS A 48 -7.42 9.34 16.46
CA LYS A 48 -6.97 8.73 17.71
C LYS A 48 -8.06 8.61 18.80
N SER A 49 -9.04 9.52 18.81
CA SER A 49 -10.17 9.50 19.75
C SER A 49 -11.40 8.72 19.26
N LYS A 50 -11.46 8.35 17.99
CA LYS A 50 -12.63 7.72 17.33
C LYS A 50 -12.36 6.29 16.85
N ILE A 51 -11.10 5.93 16.63
CA ILE A 51 -10.70 4.61 16.15
C ILE A 51 -10.63 3.61 17.31
N THR A 52 -11.09 2.38 17.05
CA THR A 52 -11.04 1.25 17.98
C THR A 52 -9.72 0.49 17.88
N ASP A 53 -9.38 -0.30 18.91
CA ASP A 53 -8.17 -1.13 18.87
C ASP A 53 -8.23 -2.20 17.76
N ALA A 54 -9.42 -2.73 17.47
CA ALA A 54 -9.63 -3.67 16.36
C ALA A 54 -9.33 -3.02 15.00
N GLU A 55 -9.78 -1.78 14.79
CA GLU A 55 -9.47 -1.02 13.57
C GLU A 55 -7.98 -0.70 13.47
N ILE A 56 -7.32 -0.30 14.57
CA ILE A 56 -5.86 -0.10 14.60
C ILE A 56 -5.12 -1.37 14.20
N ASN A 57 -5.51 -2.52 14.77
CA ASN A 57 -4.89 -3.82 14.46
C ASN A 57 -5.09 -4.20 12.98
N SER A 58 -6.22 -3.82 12.38
CA SER A 58 -6.49 -4.07 10.96
C SER A 58 -5.68 -3.19 9.99
N LEU A 59 -5.06 -2.09 10.45
CA LEU A 59 -4.35 -1.17 9.55
C LEU A 59 -3.19 -1.85 8.83
N PHE A 60 -2.42 -2.69 9.52
CA PHE A 60 -1.34 -3.45 8.88
C PHE A 60 -1.87 -4.43 7.84
N ASP A 61 -3.02 -5.05 8.09
CA ASP A 61 -3.67 -5.93 7.10
C ASP A 61 -4.07 -5.15 5.85
N GLY A 62 -4.60 -3.93 6.01
CA GLY A 62 -4.85 -3.01 4.90
C GLY A 62 -3.58 -2.67 4.11
N VAL A 63 -2.51 -2.31 4.81
CA VAL A 63 -1.22 -1.92 4.19
C VAL A 63 -0.65 -3.04 3.32
N LYS A 64 -0.74 -4.31 3.73
CA LYS A 64 -0.27 -5.42 2.90
C LYS A 64 -1.29 -5.87 1.85
N LEU A 65 -2.58 -5.82 2.16
CA LEU A 65 -3.64 -6.29 1.25
C LEU A 65 -3.77 -5.41 0.00
N MET A 66 -3.72 -4.09 0.16
CA MET A 66 -3.96 -3.15 -0.94
C MET A 66 -2.95 -3.25 -2.10
N PRO A 67 -1.63 -3.29 -1.89
CA PRO A 67 -0.70 -3.56 -2.99
C PRO A 67 -0.92 -4.95 -3.58
N PHE A 68 -1.19 -5.97 -2.78
CA PHE A 68 -1.42 -7.32 -3.29
C PHE A 68 -2.64 -7.40 -4.22
N ILE A 69 -3.80 -6.88 -3.79
CA ILE A 69 -5.03 -6.91 -4.60
C ILE A 69 -4.89 -6.05 -5.85
N MET A 70 -4.22 -4.89 -5.78
CA MET A 70 -3.94 -4.07 -6.96
C MET A 70 -3.00 -4.79 -7.94
N GLY A 71 -1.97 -5.47 -7.43
CA GLY A 71 -1.09 -6.30 -8.24
C GLY A 71 -1.84 -7.41 -8.99
N LEU A 72 -2.74 -8.11 -8.29
CA LEU A 72 -3.62 -9.12 -8.89
C LEU A 72 -4.53 -8.51 -9.96
N ARG A 73 -5.17 -7.37 -9.69
CA ARG A 73 -6.06 -6.71 -10.66
C ARG A 73 -5.32 -6.29 -11.93
N PHE A 74 -4.12 -5.72 -11.82
CA PHE A 74 -3.31 -5.39 -12.99
C PHE A 74 -2.86 -6.63 -13.75
N PHE A 75 -2.47 -7.70 -13.05
CA PHE A 75 -2.06 -8.94 -13.69
C PHE A 75 -3.21 -9.60 -14.44
N THR A 76 -4.38 -9.70 -13.82
CA THR A 76 -5.60 -10.21 -14.46
C THR A 76 -5.98 -9.37 -15.67
N ASP A 77 -5.92 -8.04 -15.58
CA ASP A 77 -6.22 -7.17 -16.71
C ASP A 77 -5.22 -7.36 -17.87
N PHE A 78 -3.93 -7.55 -17.56
CA PHE A 78 -2.92 -7.89 -18.57
C PHE A 78 -3.25 -9.21 -19.29
N MET A 79 -3.63 -10.26 -18.54
CA MET A 79 -4.03 -11.55 -19.12
C MET A 79 -5.30 -11.45 -19.97
N ASN A 80 -6.18 -10.51 -19.65
CA ASN A 80 -7.42 -10.24 -20.39
C ASN A 80 -7.23 -9.26 -21.57
N GLY A 81 -5.99 -8.90 -21.91
CA GLY A 81 -5.71 -8.01 -23.06
C GLY A 81 -5.80 -6.51 -22.75
N ASN A 82 -5.69 -6.11 -21.48
CA ASN A 82 -5.70 -4.72 -20.99
C ASN A 82 -7.02 -3.97 -21.29
N GLN A 83 -8.16 -4.56 -20.91
CA GLN A 83 -9.48 -4.01 -21.20
C GLN A 83 -9.98 -3.01 -20.15
N TYR A 84 -9.51 -3.14 -18.90
CA TYR A 84 -10.01 -2.37 -17.77
C TYR A 84 -9.17 -1.12 -17.50
N TYR A 85 -7.86 -1.26 -17.37
CA TYR A 85 -6.97 -0.13 -17.07
C TYR A 85 -6.40 0.47 -18.35
N LYS A 86 -6.47 1.80 -18.46
CA LYS A 86 -5.83 2.52 -19.57
C LYS A 86 -4.32 2.26 -19.57
N ILE A 87 -3.80 1.95 -20.75
CA ILE A 87 -2.38 1.72 -21.00
C ILE A 87 -1.82 2.66 -22.07
N THR A 88 -0.52 2.92 -22.01
CA THR A 88 0.27 3.65 -23.02
C THR A 88 1.27 2.76 -23.75
N PHE A 89 1.51 1.54 -23.25
CA PHE A 89 2.30 0.51 -23.93
C PHE A 89 1.81 -0.91 -23.57
N PRO A 90 1.99 -1.92 -24.45
CA PRO A 90 1.32 -3.23 -24.32
C PRO A 90 1.56 -4.00 -23.02
N LYS A 91 2.71 -3.76 -22.36
CA LYS A 91 3.12 -4.46 -21.13
C LYS A 91 2.88 -3.63 -19.85
N GLN A 92 2.19 -2.50 -19.91
CA GLN A 92 2.11 -1.59 -18.77
C GLN A 92 1.45 -2.21 -17.54
N ASN A 93 0.34 -2.94 -17.70
CA ASN A 93 -0.29 -3.60 -16.55
C ASN A 93 0.56 -4.74 -15.97
N LEU A 94 1.34 -5.45 -16.80
CA LEU A 94 2.34 -6.40 -16.28
C LEU A 94 3.43 -5.70 -15.46
N VAL A 95 3.88 -4.52 -15.89
CA VAL A 95 4.83 -3.69 -15.12
C VAL A 95 4.21 -3.23 -13.81
N ARG A 96 2.97 -2.71 -13.83
CA ARG A 96 2.24 -2.31 -12.64
C ARG A 96 2.06 -3.46 -11.65
N ALA A 97 1.67 -4.64 -12.14
CA ALA A 97 1.53 -5.83 -11.30
C ALA A 97 2.83 -6.20 -10.57
N ARG A 98 3.94 -6.26 -11.30
CA ARG A 98 5.28 -6.54 -10.72
C ARG A 98 5.71 -5.49 -9.70
N ASN A 99 5.42 -4.22 -9.97
CA ASN A 99 5.69 -3.11 -9.06
C ASN A 99 4.92 -3.31 -7.74
N GLN A 100 3.62 -3.58 -7.82
CA GLN A 100 2.77 -3.79 -6.64
C GLN A 100 3.18 -5.03 -5.82
N PHE A 101 3.53 -6.15 -6.46
CA PHE A 101 4.05 -7.32 -5.75
C PHE A 101 5.41 -7.09 -5.10
N LYS A 102 6.27 -6.28 -5.74
CA LYS A 102 7.55 -5.88 -5.14
C LYS A 102 7.34 -4.98 -3.92
N LEU A 103 6.38 -4.06 -3.99
CA LEU A 103 5.98 -3.24 -2.85
C LEU A 103 5.41 -4.08 -1.70
N TYR A 104 4.54 -5.05 -2.00
CA TYR A 104 4.03 -6.03 -1.03
C TYR A 104 5.16 -6.76 -0.31
N THR A 105 6.13 -7.30 -1.08
CA THR A 105 7.30 -7.98 -0.49
C THR A 105 8.08 -7.04 0.42
N SER A 106 8.34 -5.81 -0.03
CA SER A 106 9.02 -4.80 0.79
C SER A 106 8.26 -4.46 2.08
N ILE A 107 6.93 -4.52 2.08
CA ILE A 107 6.12 -4.30 3.29
C ILE A 107 6.30 -5.47 4.27
N LEU A 108 6.30 -6.71 3.77
CA LEU A 108 6.54 -7.88 4.62
C LEU A 108 7.95 -7.87 5.21
N ASP A 109 8.95 -7.48 4.42
CA ASP A 109 10.35 -7.34 4.87
C ASP A 109 10.50 -6.31 6.01
N ASN A 110 9.59 -5.32 6.08
CA ASN A 110 9.60 -4.25 7.09
C ASN A 110 8.41 -4.34 8.06
N GLN A 111 7.82 -5.54 8.22
CA GLN A 111 6.57 -5.70 8.98
C GLN A 111 6.66 -5.20 10.43
N LEU A 112 7.79 -5.47 11.11
CA LEU A 112 7.96 -5.12 12.52
C LEU A 112 8.01 -3.61 12.70
N ASP A 113 8.77 -2.92 11.84
CA ASP A 113 8.86 -1.45 11.87
C ASP A 113 7.51 -0.80 11.57
N ILE A 114 6.79 -1.31 10.58
CA ILE A 114 5.46 -0.80 10.20
C ILE A 114 4.46 -0.96 11.36
N GLN A 115 4.43 -2.14 11.97
CA GLN A 115 3.55 -2.41 13.11
C GLN A 115 3.89 -1.54 14.32
N GLU A 116 5.17 -1.34 14.61
CA GLU A 116 5.61 -0.48 15.71
C GLU A 116 5.26 1.00 15.45
N ILE A 117 5.44 1.48 14.22
CA ILE A 117 5.03 2.84 13.82
C ILE A 117 3.52 3.03 14.02
N ILE A 118 2.70 2.08 13.59
CA ILE A 118 1.23 2.13 13.80
C ILE A 118 0.94 2.21 15.30
N LYS A 119 1.48 1.28 16.08
CA LYS A 119 1.26 1.23 17.53
C LYS A 119 1.66 2.53 18.23
N CYS A 120 2.85 3.05 17.93
CA CYS A 120 3.34 4.30 18.49
C CYS A 120 2.48 5.51 18.09
N SER A 121 1.99 5.55 16.85
CA SER A 121 1.20 6.68 16.35
C SER A 121 -0.20 6.77 16.95
N PHE A 122 -0.75 5.64 17.42
CA PHE A 122 -2.09 5.57 18.02
C PHE A 122 -2.07 5.37 19.54
N LYS A 123 -0.90 5.21 20.16
CA LYS A 123 -0.75 5.07 21.63
C LYS A 123 -1.35 6.28 22.34
N ARG A 124 -2.36 6.06 23.18
CA ARG A 124 -3.07 7.13 23.92
C ARG A 124 -2.14 7.87 24.86
#